data_AF-A0A2M9QBD7-F1
#
_entry.id   AF-A0A2M9QBD7-F1
#
_cell.length_a   1.000
_cell.length_b   1.000
_cell.length_c   1.000
_cell.angle_alpha   90.00
_cell.angle_beta   90.00
_cell.angle_gamma   90.00
#
_symmetry.space_group_name_H-M   'P 1'
#
loop_
_entity.id
_entity.type
_entity.pdbx_description
1 polymer ?
#
loop_
_entity_poly.entity_id
_entity_poly.type
_entity_poly.pdbx_seq_one_letter_code
_entity_poly.pdbx_strand_id
1 'polypeptide(L)'
;MGQPSFQNQGGALAQASASREMEEVKGQIFMAKQFPRNVFQAEQRVLDTCKRPALAQTAMYSYPKGGTKVTGPSIRLAEAIAQNWGNLSYGIQELEQRNGESVAKAFCWDLETNVRQEKVFTVKHAIGTKKGLKQLTDPRDIYEKVANDGARRLRSCI
;
A
#
# COMPACT_ATOMS: atom_id res chain seq x y z
N MET A 1 16.50 45.21 -29.23
CA MET A 1 16.85 43.78 -29.04
C MET A 1 16.82 43.49 -27.55
N GLY A 2 16.00 42.54 -27.13
CA GLY A 2 15.91 42.10 -25.73
C GLY A 2 14.88 40.98 -25.65
N GLN A 3 15.32 39.74 -25.93
CA GLN A 3 14.48 38.57 -25.76
C GLN A 3 14.23 38.33 -24.25
N PRO A 4 13.00 38.00 -23.82
CA PRO A 4 12.78 37.52 -22.46
C PRO A 4 13.33 36.09 -22.33
N SER A 5 14.25 35.91 -21.39
CA SER A 5 14.80 34.61 -20.99
C SER A 5 13.76 33.78 -20.25
N PHE A 6 13.07 32.89 -20.96
CA PHE A 6 12.23 31.83 -20.39
C PHE A 6 13.10 30.63 -19.98
N GLN A 7 13.85 30.74 -18.89
CA GLN A 7 14.68 29.61 -18.43
C GLN A 7 14.92 29.65 -16.92
N ASN A 8 13.92 29.29 -16.09
CA ASN A 8 14.17 28.67 -14.77
C ASN A 8 12.95 28.16 -13.97
N GLN A 9 11.71 28.25 -14.46
CA GLN A 9 10.54 27.93 -13.62
C GLN A 9 10.41 26.44 -13.25
N GLY A 10 10.88 25.51 -14.11
CA GLY A 10 10.81 24.07 -13.84
C GLY A 10 11.73 23.59 -12.72
N GLY A 11 12.91 24.20 -12.56
CA GLY A 11 13.89 23.83 -11.51
C GLY A 11 13.44 24.24 -10.12
N ALA A 12 12.89 25.45 -9.98
CA ALA A 12 12.40 25.97 -8.71
C ALA A 12 11.18 25.18 -8.18
N LEU A 13 10.28 24.76 -9.07
CA LEU A 13 9.12 23.94 -8.71
C LEU A 13 9.51 22.52 -8.27
N ALA A 14 10.45 21.89 -8.98
CA ALA A 14 10.96 20.55 -8.63
C ALA A 14 11.76 20.55 -7.31
N GLN A 15 12.53 21.60 -7.06
CA GLN A 15 13.23 21.78 -5.78
C GLN A 15 12.23 22.00 -4.64
N ALA A 16 11.19 22.81 -4.85
CA ALA A 16 10.16 23.06 -3.83
C ALA A 16 9.30 21.83 -3.53
N SER A 17 9.05 20.91 -4.47
CA SER A 17 8.38 19.64 -4.18
C SER A 17 9.28 18.70 -3.37
N ALA A 18 10.55 18.55 -3.76
CA ALA A 18 11.50 17.71 -3.06
C ALA A 18 11.74 18.16 -1.60
N SER A 19 11.83 19.48 -1.37
CA SER A 19 11.93 20.04 -0.02
C SER A 19 10.71 19.72 0.84
N ARG A 20 9.50 19.86 0.29
CA ARG A 20 8.25 19.57 1.02
C ARG A 20 8.12 18.09 1.40
N GLU A 21 8.42 17.18 0.47
CA GLU A 21 8.38 15.74 0.75
C GLU A 21 9.39 15.35 1.84
N MET A 22 10.58 15.95 1.81
CA MET A 22 11.60 15.72 2.84
C MET A 22 11.15 16.25 4.21
N GLU A 23 10.57 17.45 4.26
CA GLU A 23 10.04 18.02 5.49
C GLU A 23 8.88 17.22 6.06
N GLU A 24 7.97 16.73 5.20
CA GLU A 24 6.87 15.87 5.61
C GLU A 24 7.37 14.56 6.23
N VAL A 25 8.30 13.86 5.56
CA VAL A 25 8.89 12.63 6.08
C VAL A 25 9.62 12.87 7.40
N LYS A 26 10.40 13.95 7.49
CA LYS A 26 11.08 14.33 8.74
C LYS A 26 10.07 14.62 9.84
N GLY A 27 9.00 15.34 9.56
CA GLY A 27 7.93 15.65 10.49
C GLY A 27 7.22 14.40 11.01
N GLN A 28 6.90 13.46 10.11
CA GLN A 28 6.27 12.19 10.47
C GLN A 28 7.15 11.35 11.41
N ILE A 29 8.44 11.19 11.09
CA ILE A 29 9.40 10.46 11.93
C ILE A 29 9.59 11.18 13.28
N PHE A 30 9.76 12.51 13.26
CA PHE A 30 9.92 13.30 14.47
C PHE A 30 8.74 13.14 15.42
N MET A 31 7.51 13.24 14.90
CA MET A 31 6.30 13.06 15.71
C MET A 31 6.17 11.64 16.25
N ALA A 32 6.48 10.62 15.44
CA ALA A 32 6.45 9.22 15.88
C ALA A 32 7.49 8.93 16.99
N LYS A 33 8.68 9.54 16.92
CA LYS A 33 9.71 9.45 17.96
C LYS A 33 9.36 10.23 19.23
N GLN A 34 8.73 11.40 19.07
CA GLN A 34 8.30 12.26 20.19
C GLN A 34 7.11 11.64 20.95
N PHE A 35 6.20 11.00 20.23
CA PHE A 35 5.00 10.38 20.78
C PHE A 35 4.97 8.89 20.39
N PRO A 36 5.82 8.06 21.03
CA PRO A 36 5.86 6.64 20.75
C PRO A 36 4.53 5.98 21.16
N ARG A 37 4.15 4.93 20.43
CA ARG A 37 2.95 4.14 20.69
C ARG A 37 3.06 3.46 22.05
N ASN A 38 1.94 3.30 22.74
CA ASN A 38 1.84 2.34 23.83
C ASN A 38 1.47 0.98 23.26
N VAL A 39 2.41 0.04 23.27
CA VAL A 39 2.26 -1.30 22.67
C VAL A 39 1.08 -2.07 23.29
N PHE A 40 0.92 -2.04 24.61
CA PHE A 40 -0.18 -2.73 25.29
C PHE A 40 -1.55 -2.16 24.90
N GLN A 41 -1.67 -0.83 24.82
CA GLN A 41 -2.92 -0.21 24.38
C GLN A 41 -3.19 -0.48 22.89
N ALA A 42 -2.14 -0.47 22.06
CA ALA A 42 -2.28 -0.79 20.64
C ALA A 42 -2.77 -2.23 20.44
N GLU A 43 -2.17 -3.20 21.13
CA GLU A 43 -2.62 -4.60 21.12
C GLU A 43 -4.07 -4.73 21.58
N GLN A 44 -4.44 -4.09 22.70
CA GLN A 44 -5.81 -4.12 23.21
C GLN A 44 -6.80 -3.57 22.17
N ARG A 45 -6.49 -2.45 21.51
CA ARG A 45 -7.32 -1.89 20.43
C ARG A 45 -7.46 -2.83 19.24
N VAL A 46 -6.39 -3.52 18.86
CA VAL A 46 -6.42 -4.55 17.79
C VAL A 46 -7.37 -5.68 18.19
N LEU A 47 -7.21 -6.24 19.40
CA LEU A 47 -8.04 -7.34 19.90
C LEU A 47 -9.51 -6.92 20.00
N ASP A 48 -9.79 -5.72 20.49
CA ASP A 48 -11.15 -5.19 20.57
C ASP A 48 -11.77 -4.96 19.18
N THR A 49 -10.96 -4.53 18.21
CA THR A 49 -11.40 -4.40 16.83
C THR A 49 -11.76 -5.77 16.21
N CYS A 50 -10.99 -6.82 16.51
CA CYS A 50 -11.26 -8.19 16.08
C CYS A 50 -12.56 -8.78 16.65
N LYS A 51 -13.08 -8.26 17.77
CA LYS A 51 -14.38 -8.68 18.34
C LYS A 51 -15.57 -8.19 17.53
N ARG A 52 -15.40 -7.20 16.64
CA ARG A 52 -16.48 -6.68 15.81
C ARG A 52 -16.92 -7.74 14.79
N PRO A 53 -18.21 -8.13 14.76
CA PRO A 53 -18.70 -9.19 13.87
C PRO A 53 -18.36 -8.93 12.38
N ALA A 54 -18.48 -7.68 11.93
CA ALA A 54 -18.17 -7.30 10.55
C ALA A 54 -16.71 -7.56 10.15
N LEU A 55 -15.75 -7.33 11.06
CA LEU A 55 -14.36 -7.66 10.81
C LEU A 55 -14.14 -9.17 10.93
N ALA A 56 -14.66 -9.80 11.98
CA ALA A 56 -14.48 -11.23 12.23
C ALA A 56 -14.87 -12.10 11.02
N GLN A 57 -15.99 -11.77 10.34
CA GLN A 57 -16.46 -12.48 9.15
C GLN A 57 -15.52 -12.38 7.95
N THR A 58 -14.72 -11.32 7.87
CA THR A 58 -13.82 -11.04 6.73
C THR A 58 -12.34 -11.13 7.09
N ALA A 59 -12.02 -11.39 8.36
CA ALA A 59 -10.67 -11.37 8.90
C ALA A 59 -9.76 -12.47 8.33
N MET A 60 -10.34 -13.56 7.83
CA MET A 60 -9.62 -14.68 7.23
C MET A 60 -10.03 -14.84 5.77
N TYR A 61 -9.08 -15.10 4.88
CA TYR A 61 -9.38 -15.55 3.52
C TYR A 61 -9.33 -17.08 3.47
N SER A 62 -10.05 -17.66 2.51
CA SER A 62 -10.00 -19.11 2.22
C SER A 62 -10.14 -19.33 0.72
N TYR A 63 -9.24 -20.09 0.11
CA TYR A 63 -9.38 -20.53 -1.27
C TYR A 63 -8.89 -21.97 -1.47
N PRO A 64 -9.49 -22.75 -2.39
CA PRO A 64 -9.06 -24.11 -2.68
C PRO A 64 -7.76 -24.11 -3.52
N LYS A 65 -6.79 -24.94 -3.16
CA LYS A 65 -5.55 -25.18 -3.92
C LYS A 65 -5.15 -26.65 -3.82
N GLY A 66 -5.08 -27.37 -4.95
CA GLY A 66 -4.59 -28.75 -4.98
C GLY A 66 -5.36 -29.73 -4.09
N GLY A 67 -6.68 -29.58 -3.96
CA GLY A 67 -7.52 -30.43 -3.12
C GLY A 67 -7.58 -30.05 -1.64
N THR A 68 -6.77 -29.10 -1.18
CA THR A 68 -6.84 -28.55 0.19
C THR A 68 -7.35 -27.11 0.21
N LYS A 69 -7.86 -26.66 1.36
CA LYS A 69 -8.21 -25.25 1.58
C LYS A 69 -7.00 -24.53 2.16
N VAL A 70 -6.56 -23.47 1.48
CA VAL A 70 -5.56 -22.54 2.00
C VAL A 70 -6.30 -21.43 2.72
N THR A 71 -5.99 -21.24 4.00
CA THR A 71 -6.55 -20.17 4.83
C THR A 71 -5.44 -19.28 5.37
N GLY A 72 -5.79 -18.05 5.72
CA GLY A 72 -4.86 -17.17 6.43
C GLY A 72 -5.44 -15.79 6.70
N PRO A 73 -4.64 -14.92 7.35
CA PRO A 73 -5.02 -13.53 7.62
C PRO A 73 -5.43 -12.81 6.33
N SER A 74 -6.55 -12.12 6.36
CA SER A 74 -7.03 -11.31 5.25
C SER A 74 -6.31 -9.96 5.18
N ILE A 75 -6.53 -9.24 4.09
CA ILE A 75 -6.09 -7.85 3.94
C ILE A 75 -6.80 -6.95 4.97
N ARG A 76 -8.09 -7.21 5.24
CA ARG A 76 -8.89 -6.42 6.19
C ARG A 76 -8.41 -6.55 7.62
N LEU A 77 -7.93 -7.74 8.00
CA LEU A 77 -7.28 -7.94 9.29
C LEU A 77 -5.96 -7.16 9.38
N ALA A 78 -5.13 -7.20 8.34
CA ALA A 78 -3.88 -6.43 8.31
C ALA A 78 -4.13 -4.91 8.39
N GLU A 79 -5.11 -4.39 7.65
CA GLU A 79 -5.51 -2.97 7.72
C GLU A 79 -6.01 -2.59 9.12
N ALA A 80 -6.82 -3.45 9.75
CA ALA A 80 -7.28 -3.23 11.12
C ALA A 80 -6.13 -3.23 12.14
N ILE A 81 -5.13 -4.10 11.96
CA ILE A 81 -3.90 -4.08 12.77
C ILE A 81 -3.18 -2.76 12.57
N ALA A 82 -2.89 -2.38 11.32
CA ALA A 82 -2.11 -1.19 11.02
C ALA A 82 -2.79 0.10 11.54
N GLN A 83 -4.11 0.21 11.41
CA GLN A 83 -4.90 1.33 11.92
C GLN A 83 -4.78 1.49 13.45
N ASN A 84 -4.71 0.38 14.20
CA ASN A 84 -4.68 0.40 15.67
C ASN A 84 -3.26 0.42 16.25
N TRP A 85 -2.27 -0.03 15.47
CA TRP A 85 -0.86 -0.06 15.85
C TRP A 85 -0.28 1.35 16.03
N GLY A 86 -0.74 2.34 15.25
CA GLY A 86 -0.25 3.72 15.26
C GLY A 86 1.08 3.89 14.54
N ASN A 87 1.61 5.11 14.38
CA ASN A 87 2.96 5.39 13.87
C ASN A 87 3.42 4.54 12.65
N LEU A 88 2.49 4.19 11.75
CA LEU A 88 2.75 3.45 10.52
C LEU A 88 2.37 4.31 9.32
N SER A 89 3.22 4.28 8.29
CA SER A 89 2.90 4.74 6.94
C SER A 89 2.86 3.54 6.02
N TYR A 90 1.72 3.24 5.43
CA TYR A 90 1.55 2.04 4.61
C TYR A 90 0.60 2.33 3.44
N GLY A 91 0.74 1.56 2.37
CA GLY A 91 -0.13 1.72 1.22
C GLY A 91 0.34 1.02 -0.03
N ILE A 92 -0.37 1.33 -1.11
CA ILE A 92 -0.09 0.86 -2.47
C ILE A 92 0.07 2.09 -3.34
N GLN A 93 1.09 2.10 -4.18
CA GLN A 93 1.36 3.16 -5.14
C GLN A 93 1.54 2.52 -6.51
N GLU A 94 0.75 2.93 -7.49
CA GLU A 94 1.06 2.64 -8.89
C GLU A 94 2.19 3.57 -9.33
N LEU A 95 3.32 2.99 -9.74
CA LEU A 95 4.52 3.73 -10.13
C LEU A 95 4.47 4.08 -11.61
N GLU A 96 3.95 3.16 -12.42
CA GLU A 96 3.91 3.29 -13.86
C GLU A 96 2.80 2.41 -14.43
N GLN A 97 2.12 2.91 -15.46
CA GLN A 97 1.15 2.13 -16.25
C GLN A 97 1.57 2.14 -17.71
N ARG A 98 1.70 0.96 -18.30
CA ARG A 98 2.03 0.73 -19.71
C ARG A 98 0.95 -0.09 -20.39
N ASN A 99 1.01 -0.19 -21.72
CA ASN A 99 0.10 -1.05 -22.46
C ASN A 99 0.33 -2.53 -22.07
N GLY A 100 -0.65 -3.13 -21.39
CA GLY A 100 -0.64 -4.54 -20.99
C GLY A 100 -0.02 -4.84 -19.63
N GLU A 101 0.52 -3.85 -18.91
CA GLU A 101 1.00 -4.03 -17.54
C GLU A 101 1.10 -2.74 -16.72
N SER A 102 1.01 -2.87 -15.40
CA SER A 102 1.31 -1.81 -14.44
C SER A 102 2.45 -2.23 -13.52
N VAL A 103 3.30 -1.29 -13.14
CA VAL A 103 4.27 -1.46 -12.06
C VAL A 103 3.69 -0.80 -10.82
N ALA A 104 3.52 -1.59 -9.76
CA ALA A 104 3.00 -1.12 -8.49
C ALA A 104 3.96 -1.45 -7.35
N LYS A 105 3.85 -0.67 -6.28
CA LYS A 105 4.61 -0.81 -5.04
C LYS A 105 3.64 -0.95 -3.88
N ALA A 106 3.81 -1.98 -3.07
CA ALA A 106 3.16 -2.09 -1.77
C ALA A 106 4.21 -1.88 -0.68
N PHE A 107 3.90 -1.09 0.34
CA PHE A 107 4.85 -0.76 1.39
C PHE A 107 4.19 -0.64 2.77
N CYS A 108 5.00 -0.85 3.80
CA CYS A 108 4.70 -0.51 5.18
C CYS A 108 5.99 0.00 5.83
N TRP A 109 5.90 1.13 6.54
CA TRP A 109 6.99 1.77 7.23
C TRP A 109 6.54 2.11 8.64
N ASP A 110 7.17 1.48 9.62
CA ASP A 110 7.10 1.90 11.01
C ASP A 110 7.99 3.11 11.22
N LEU A 111 7.36 4.27 11.40
CA LEU A 111 8.03 5.56 11.57
C LEU A 111 8.72 5.68 12.94
N GLU A 112 8.27 4.90 13.93
CA GLU A 112 8.82 4.90 15.27
C GLU A 112 10.07 4.04 15.36
N THR A 113 10.08 2.84 14.78
CA THR A 113 11.24 1.94 14.78
C THR A 113 12.15 2.10 13.56
N ASN A 114 11.67 2.81 12.52
CA ASN A 114 12.27 2.91 11.19
C ASN A 114 12.38 1.58 10.41
N VAL A 115 11.65 0.53 10.82
CA VAL A 115 11.54 -0.69 10.01
C VAL A 115 10.66 -0.42 8.79
N ARG A 116 11.16 -0.70 7.60
CA ARG A 116 10.46 -0.48 6.33
C ARG A 116 10.50 -1.73 5.47
N GLN A 117 9.35 -2.11 4.95
CA GLN A 117 9.19 -3.21 4.01
C GLN A 117 8.53 -2.71 2.74
N GLU A 118 9.13 -3.03 1.60
CA GLU A 118 8.63 -2.64 0.28
C GLU A 118 8.64 -3.82 -0.69
N LYS A 119 7.64 -3.85 -1.55
CA LYS A 119 7.51 -4.83 -2.62
C LYS A 119 7.12 -4.09 -3.89
N VAL A 120 8.06 -3.97 -4.83
CA VAL A 120 7.78 -3.51 -6.20
C VAL A 120 7.48 -4.73 -7.06
N PHE A 121 6.40 -4.67 -7.83
CA PHE A 121 5.94 -5.80 -8.64
C PHE A 121 5.20 -5.33 -9.88
N THR A 122 5.27 -6.17 -10.91
CA THR A 122 4.54 -5.97 -12.16
C THR A 122 3.21 -6.72 -12.11
N VAL A 123 2.13 -6.05 -12.50
CA VAL A 123 0.80 -6.61 -12.69
C VAL A 123 0.51 -6.63 -14.18
N LYS A 124 0.46 -7.82 -14.78
CA LYS A 124 0.00 -7.97 -16.16
C LYS A 124 -1.51 -7.68 -16.22
N HIS A 125 -1.95 -6.95 -17.25
CA HIS A 125 -3.37 -6.66 -17.52
C HIS A 125 -4.06 -7.88 -18.13
N ALA A 126 -3.99 -9.02 -17.44
CA ALA A 126 -4.58 -10.27 -17.88
C ALA A 126 -5.06 -11.09 -16.68
N ILE A 127 -6.08 -11.91 -16.91
CA ILE A 127 -6.58 -12.89 -15.94
C ILE A 127 -6.51 -14.30 -16.53
N GLY A 128 -6.10 -15.25 -15.71
CA GLY A 128 -6.17 -16.66 -16.07
C GLY A 128 -7.61 -17.16 -16.00
N THR A 129 -8.10 -17.77 -17.07
CA THR A 129 -9.42 -18.42 -17.13
C THR A 129 -9.24 -19.91 -17.45
N LYS A 130 -10.29 -20.72 -17.27
CA LYS A 130 -10.27 -22.15 -17.68
C LYS A 130 -9.98 -22.34 -19.17
N LYS A 131 -10.24 -21.33 -20.00
CA LYS A 131 -10.03 -21.34 -21.46
C LYS A 131 -8.71 -20.70 -21.89
N GLY A 132 -7.84 -20.30 -20.95
CA GLY A 132 -6.60 -19.60 -21.22
C GLY A 132 -6.56 -18.18 -20.64
N LEU A 133 -5.53 -17.41 -21.01
CA LEU A 133 -5.35 -16.03 -20.57
C LEU A 133 -6.33 -15.09 -21.31
N LYS A 134 -7.13 -14.34 -20.55
CA LYS A 134 -7.95 -13.25 -21.07
C LYS A 134 -7.25 -11.92 -20.79
N GLN A 135 -6.96 -11.15 -21.83
CA GLN A 135 -6.45 -9.79 -21.70
C GLN A 135 -7.54 -8.85 -21.18
N LEU A 136 -7.18 -7.96 -20.27
CA LEU A 136 -8.03 -6.90 -19.77
C LEU A 136 -7.74 -5.64 -20.60
N THR A 137 -8.79 -5.09 -21.19
CA THR A 137 -8.72 -3.83 -21.96
C THR A 137 -9.55 -2.73 -21.33
N ASP A 138 -10.51 -3.10 -20.48
CA ASP A 138 -11.35 -2.15 -19.78
C ASP A 138 -10.54 -1.48 -18.63
N PRO A 139 -10.48 -0.14 -18.56
CA PRO A 139 -9.71 0.56 -17.54
C PRO A 139 -10.12 0.22 -16.10
N ARG A 140 -11.41 -0.04 -15.86
CA ARG A 140 -11.90 -0.40 -14.52
C ARG A 140 -11.43 -1.80 -14.14
N ASP A 141 -11.52 -2.77 -15.05
CA ASP A 141 -11.01 -4.12 -14.80
C ASP A 141 -9.50 -4.10 -14.50
N ILE A 142 -8.73 -3.28 -15.23
CA ILE A 142 -7.30 -3.09 -15.00
C ILE A 142 -7.05 -2.49 -13.61
N TYR A 143 -7.74 -1.42 -13.26
CA TYR A 143 -7.62 -0.79 -11.94
C TYR A 143 -7.96 -1.77 -10.81
N GLU A 144 -9.08 -2.48 -10.91
CA GLU A 144 -9.50 -3.46 -9.90
C GLU A 144 -8.47 -4.60 -9.77
N LYS A 145 -7.86 -5.03 -10.88
CA LYS A 145 -6.78 -6.04 -10.87
C LYS A 145 -5.53 -5.55 -10.15
N VAL A 146 -5.06 -4.34 -10.46
CA VAL A 146 -3.88 -3.73 -9.82
C VAL A 146 -4.12 -3.52 -8.33
N ALA A 147 -5.30 -2.99 -7.97
CA ALA A 147 -5.71 -2.80 -6.58
C ALA A 147 -5.75 -4.13 -5.81
N ASN A 148 -6.32 -5.20 -6.38
CA ASN A 148 -6.38 -6.52 -5.73
C ASN A 148 -4.99 -7.12 -5.49
N ASP A 149 -4.13 -7.06 -6.51
CA ASP A 149 -2.77 -7.59 -6.43
C ASP A 149 -1.89 -6.79 -5.47
N GLY A 150 -2.07 -5.47 -5.42
CA GLY A 150 -1.42 -4.60 -4.45
C GLY A 150 -1.88 -4.87 -3.04
N ALA A 151 -3.18 -5.01 -2.81
CA ALA A 151 -3.74 -5.26 -1.49
C ALA A 151 -3.21 -6.56 -0.88
N ARG A 152 -3.07 -7.63 -1.67
CA ARG A 152 -2.48 -8.90 -1.23
C ARG A 152 -1.02 -8.76 -0.77
N ARG A 153 -0.25 -7.88 -1.43
CA ARG A 153 1.16 -7.64 -1.12
C ARG A 153 1.33 -6.66 0.03
N LEU A 154 0.46 -5.66 0.13
CA LEU A 154 0.37 -4.76 1.28
C LEU A 154 0.16 -5.54 2.57
N ARG A 155 -0.76 -6.50 2.55
CA ARG A 155 -0.97 -7.44 3.67
C ARG A 155 0.30 -8.20 4.06
N SER A 156 1.22 -8.45 3.14
CA SER A 156 2.51 -9.10 3.43
C SER A 156 3.63 -8.12 3.80
N CYS A 157 3.37 -6.82 3.73
CA CYS A 157 4.28 -5.77 4.22
C CYS A 157 3.94 -5.35 5.65
N ILE A 158 2.65 -5.37 5.99
CA ILE A 158 2.12 -5.25 7.36
C ILE A 158 2.35 -6.57 8.08
#